data_AF-A0A9D4ZTW0-F1
#
_entry.id   AF-A0A9D4ZTW0-F1
#
_cell.length_a   1.000
_cell.length_b   1.000
_cell.length_c   1.000
_cell.angle_alpha   90.00
_cell.angle_beta   90.00
_cell.angle_gamma   90.00
#
_symmetry.space_group_name_H-M   'P 1'
#
loop_
_entity.id
_entity.type
_entity.pdbx_description
1 polymer ?
#
loop_
_entity_poly.entity_id
_entity_poly.type
_entity_poly.pdbx_seq_one_letter_code
_entity_poly.pdbx_strand_id
1 'polypeptide(L)'
;MGIDEAGRGPVLGPMVYGCLYCPLSYKKTLATLSFADSKTLKEEKREELFEALKGNDSIGWVVDVIDPKELSAKMLKKNKINLNEISHDSAMGLVDRVLKIGVLLTEVYIDT
;
A
#
# COMPACT_ATOMS: atom_id res chain seq x y z
N MET A 1 -0.67 8.19 7.51
CA MET A 1 -0.74 7.32 6.32
C MET A 1 0.24 6.18 6.50
N GLY A 2 -0.18 4.95 6.25
CA GLY A 2 0.70 3.78 6.17
C GLY A 2 0.82 3.33 4.72
N ILE A 3 2.01 2.89 4.30
CA ILE A 3 2.30 2.33 2.97
C ILE A 3 3.01 0.99 3.15
N ASP A 4 2.54 0.00 2.42
CA ASP A 4 3.08 -1.37 2.42
C ASP A 4 2.94 -1.99 1.02
N GLU A 5 3.61 -3.11 0.79
CA GLU A 5 3.69 -3.80 -0.49
C GLU A 5 3.37 -5.30 -0.39
N ALA A 6 2.92 -5.87 -1.50
CA ALA A 6 2.76 -7.30 -1.65
C ALA A 6 3.23 -7.75 -3.04
N GLY A 7 3.75 -8.97 -3.14
CA GLY A 7 4.13 -9.54 -4.44
C GLY A 7 5.53 -9.16 -4.95
N ARG A 8 6.42 -8.66 -4.09
CA ARG A 8 7.80 -8.29 -4.48
C ARG A 8 8.71 -9.47 -4.83
N GLY A 9 8.53 -10.62 -4.16
CA GLY A 9 9.38 -11.81 -4.31
C GLY A 9 8.97 -12.84 -5.38
N PRO A 10 7.67 -13.09 -5.62
CA PRO A 10 7.23 -14.04 -6.65
C PRO A 10 7.70 -13.66 -8.06
N VAL A 11 7.98 -14.69 -8.88
CA VAL A 11 8.36 -14.50 -10.30
C VAL A 11 7.15 -14.23 -11.19
N LEU A 12 5.97 -14.66 -10.75
CA LEU A 12 4.70 -14.50 -11.46
C LEU A 12 3.74 -13.66 -10.63
N GLY A 13 2.92 -12.88 -11.33
CA GLY A 13 1.93 -11.99 -10.73
C GLY A 13 2.40 -10.54 -10.60
N PRO A 14 1.48 -9.63 -10.26
CA PRO A 14 1.80 -8.22 -10.10
C PRO A 14 2.48 -7.94 -8.76
N MET A 15 3.18 -6.81 -8.71
CA MET A 15 3.59 -6.18 -7.45
C MET A 15 2.56 -5.11 -7.10
N VAL A 16 2.05 -5.11 -5.88
CA VAL A 16 0.99 -4.21 -5.43
C VAL A 16 1.52 -3.37 -4.28
N TYR A 17 1.40 -2.05 -4.40
CA TYR A 17 1.59 -1.10 -3.31
C TYR A 17 0.22 -0.65 -2.81
N GLY A 18 0.01 -0.70 -1.50
CA GLY A 18 -1.20 -0.25 -0.84
C GLY A 18 -0.89 0.86 0.15
N CYS A 19 -1.78 1.83 0.25
CA CYS A 19 -1.75 2.79 1.33
C CYS A 19 -3.10 2.93 2.01
N LEU A 20 -3.05 3.25 3.30
CA LEU A 20 -4.20 3.55 4.13
C LEU A 20 -3.93 4.82 4.92
N TYR A 21 -4.92 5.70 4.99
CA TYR A 21 -4.85 6.95 5.74
C TYR A 21 -6.14 7.20 6.51
N CYS A 22 -6.00 7.81 7.68
CA CYS A 22 -7.09 8.13 8.57
C CYS A 22 -6.69 9.35 9.43
N PRO A 23 -7.66 10.03 10.07
CA PRO A 23 -7.37 11.05 11.08
C PRO A 23 -6.50 10.52 12.22
N LEU A 24 -5.67 11.39 12.80
CA LEU A 24 -4.82 11.02 13.95
C LEU A 24 -5.62 10.53 15.17
N SER A 25 -6.84 11.04 15.35
CA SER A 25 -7.77 10.58 16.39
C SER A 25 -8.12 9.09 16.25
N TYR A 26 -8.09 8.55 15.02
CA TYR A 26 -8.41 7.16 14.72
C TYR A 26 -7.27 6.19 15.07
N LYS A 27 -6.07 6.70 15.39
CA LYS A 27 -4.90 5.88 15.75
C LYS A 27 -5.17 4.96 16.96
N LYS A 28 -5.96 5.41 17.93
CA LYS A 28 -6.35 4.58 19.09
C LYS A 28 -7.28 3.44 18.67
N THR A 29 -8.23 3.72 17.79
CA THR A 29 -9.14 2.69 17.24
C THR A 29 -8.38 1.66 16.42
N LEU A 30 -7.41 2.08 15.60
CA LEU A 30 -6.54 1.15 14.87
C LEU A 30 -5.78 0.21 15.81
N ALA A 31 -5.28 0.70 16.95
CA ALA A 31 -4.59 -0.15 17.92
C ALA A 31 -5.51 -1.17 18.61
N THR A 32 -6.82 -0.91 18.69
CA THR A 32 -7.81 -1.86 19.22
C THR A 32 -8.25 -2.91 18.21
N LEU A 33 -8.13 -2.61 16.91
CA LEU A 33 -8.36 -3.55 15.85
C LEU A 33 -7.11 -4.45 15.77
N SER A 34 -7.26 -5.73 16.04
CA SER A 34 -6.16 -6.71 16.05
C SER A 34 -5.59 -6.98 14.65
N PHE A 35 -5.08 -5.96 13.98
CA PHE A 35 -4.28 -6.05 12.77
C PHE A 35 -2.92 -6.66 13.12
N ALA A 36 -2.89 -7.99 13.23
CA ALA A 36 -1.66 -8.75 13.38
C ALA A 36 -0.91 -8.84 12.04
N ASP A 37 0.39 -9.16 12.10
CA ASP A 37 1.22 -9.41 10.91
C ASP A 37 0.51 -10.39 9.96
N SER A 38 0.38 -9.97 8.71
CA SER A 38 -0.34 -10.66 7.64
C SER A 38 0.09 -12.13 7.54
N LYS A 39 1.34 -12.46 7.90
CA LYS A 39 1.93 -13.81 7.88
C LYS A 39 1.23 -14.84 8.76
N THR A 40 0.33 -14.42 9.66
CA THR A 40 -0.45 -15.33 10.53
C THR A 40 -1.95 -15.34 10.26
N LEU A 41 -2.46 -14.44 9.41
CA LEU A 41 -3.87 -14.30 9.10
C LEU A 41 -4.25 -15.08 7.85
N LYS A 42 -5.34 -15.86 7.93
CA LYS A 42 -5.96 -16.52 6.77
C LYS A 42 -6.54 -15.46 5.81
N GLU A 43 -6.63 -15.81 4.53
CA GLU A 43 -7.21 -14.97 3.47
C GLU A 43 -8.61 -14.46 3.84
N GLU A 44 -9.50 -15.36 4.26
CA GLU A 44 -10.86 -15.05 4.74
C GLU A 44 -10.84 -13.95 5.81
N LYS A 45 -9.91 -14.02 6.77
CA LYS A 45 -9.82 -13.05 7.85
C LYS A 45 -9.31 -11.69 7.38
N ARG A 46 -8.43 -11.66 6.38
CA ARG A 46 -7.95 -10.41 5.77
C ARG A 46 -9.07 -9.72 5.01
N GLU A 47 -9.89 -10.47 4.28
CA GLU A 47 -11.07 -9.92 3.59
C GLU A 47 -12.08 -9.34 4.59
N GLU A 48 -12.43 -10.07 5.65
CA GLU A 48 -13.31 -9.56 6.71
C GLU A 48 -12.81 -8.25 7.31
N LEU A 49 -11.51 -8.16 7.62
CA LEU A 49 -10.90 -6.96 8.17
C LEU A 49 -10.92 -5.81 7.17
N PHE A 50 -10.67 -6.09 5.89
CA PHE A 50 -10.70 -5.07 4.85
C PHE A 50 -12.12 -4.55 4.58
N GLU A 51 -13.13 -5.42 4.58
CA GLU A 51 -14.53 -4.99 4.48
C GLU A 51 -14.96 -4.14 5.69
N ALA A 52 -14.51 -4.48 6.90
CA ALA A 52 -14.74 -3.64 8.08
C ALA A 52 -14.10 -2.26 7.97
N LEU A 53 -12.92 -2.16 7.32
CA LEU A 53 -12.26 -0.89 7.03
C LEU A 53 -13.00 -0.08 5.97
N LYS A 54 -13.50 -0.73 4.90
CA LYS A 54 -14.28 -0.06 3.84
C LYS A 54 -15.58 0.55 4.35
N GLY A 55 -16.20 -0.05 5.35
CA GLY A 55 -17.41 0.47 5.98
C GLY A 55 -17.19 1.73 6.82
N ASN A 56 -15.95 2.20 6.99
CA ASN A 56 -15.63 3.38 7.78
C ASN A 56 -15.27 4.58 6.90
N ASP A 57 -16.17 5.56 6.84
CA ASP A 57 -16.00 6.80 6.06
C ASP A 57 -14.80 7.65 6.49
N SER A 58 -14.25 7.42 7.69
CA SER A 58 -13.06 8.13 8.18
C SER A 58 -11.75 7.53 7.69
N ILE A 59 -11.79 6.42 6.95
CA ILE A 59 -10.62 5.72 6.45
C ILE A 59 -10.61 5.78 4.93
N GLY A 60 -9.52 6.25 4.37
CA GLY A 60 -9.26 6.19 2.93
C GLY A 60 -8.13 5.22 2.63
N TRP A 61 -8.18 4.61 1.46
CA TRP A 61 -7.14 3.73 0.96
C TRP A 61 -6.96 3.92 -0.54
N VAL A 62 -5.76 3.67 -1.04
CA VAL A 62 -5.43 3.69 -2.47
C VAL A 62 -4.43 2.58 -2.73
N VAL A 63 -4.56 1.92 -3.87
CA VAL A 63 -3.62 0.90 -4.34
C VAL A 63 -2.98 1.31 -5.66
N ASP A 64 -1.74 0.92 -5.84
CA ASP A 64 -1.02 0.98 -7.10
C ASP A 64 -0.61 -0.44 -7.50
N VAL A 65 -1.12 -0.92 -8.63
CA VAL A 65 -0.91 -2.28 -9.11
C VAL A 65 0.04 -2.22 -10.30
N ILE A 66 1.24 -2.75 -10.12
CA ILE A 66 2.28 -2.76 -11.15
C ILE A 66 2.19 -4.09 -11.89
N ASP A 67 1.76 -4.02 -13.14
CA ASP A 67 1.64 -5.19 -14.01
C ASP A 67 3.03 -5.82 -14.24
N PRO A 68 3.17 -7.16 -14.20
CA PRO A 68 4.46 -7.81 -14.38
C PRO A 68 5.12 -7.52 -15.74
N LYS A 69 4.33 -7.21 -16.78
CA LYS A 69 4.83 -6.76 -18.08
C LYS A 69 5.46 -5.37 -17.97
N GLU A 70 4.84 -4.45 -17.24
CA GLU A 70 5.39 -3.12 -16.99
C GLU A 70 6.67 -3.21 -16.16
N LEU A 71 6.65 -4.02 -15.10
CA LEU A 71 7.81 -4.26 -14.25
C LEU A 71 9.00 -4.78 -15.07
N SER A 72 8.76 -5.81 -15.88
CA SER A 72 9.76 -6.38 -16.79
C SER A 72 10.27 -5.35 -17.81
N ALA A 73 9.36 -4.55 -18.39
CA ALA A 73 9.73 -3.51 -19.34
C ALA A 73 10.60 -2.42 -18.72
N LYS A 74 10.35 -2.01 -17.46
CA LYS A 74 11.19 -1.03 -16.75
C LYS A 74 12.59 -1.58 -16.44
N MET A 75 12.68 -2.82 -15.97
CA MET A 75 13.96 -3.43 -15.56
C MET A 75 14.84 -3.85 -16.74
N LEU A 76 14.25 -4.14 -17.91
CA LEU A 76 14.96 -4.58 -19.12
C LEU A 76 15.22 -3.46 -20.14
N LYS A 77 14.88 -2.20 -19.80
CA LYS A 77 15.21 -1.03 -20.63
C LYS A 77 16.71 -0.85 -20.79
N LYS A 78 17.11 -0.12 -21.85
CA LYS A 78 18.52 0.26 -22.11
C LYS A 78 19.14 1.00 -20.93
N ASN A 79 18.40 1.98 -20.39
CA ASN A 79 18.68 2.59 -19.09
C ASN A 79 17.84 1.85 -18.07
N LYS A 80 18.48 0.92 -17.35
CA LYS A 80 17.78 0.02 -16.42
C LYS A 80 17.33 0.79 -15.19
N ILE A 81 16.07 0.58 -14.80
CA ILE A 81 15.52 1.02 -13.53
C ILE A 81 15.50 -0.22 -12.62
N ASN A 82 16.09 -0.13 -11.44
CA ASN A 82 16.11 -1.26 -10.51
C ASN A 82 14.79 -1.39 -9.75
N LEU A 83 14.55 -2.53 -9.12
CA LEU A 83 13.30 -2.80 -8.41
C LEU A 83 13.04 -1.81 -7.27
N ASN A 84 14.08 -1.41 -6.54
CA ASN A 84 13.94 -0.48 -5.42
C ASN A 84 13.51 0.91 -5.91
N GLU A 85 14.02 1.36 -7.05
CA GLU A 85 13.62 2.63 -7.65
C GLU A 85 12.14 2.60 -8.08
N ILE A 86 11.69 1.49 -8.68
CA ILE A 86 10.27 1.28 -9.01
C ILE A 86 9.40 1.28 -7.75
N SER A 87 9.86 0.65 -6.68
CA SER A 87 9.19 0.64 -5.37
C SER A 87 9.07 2.04 -4.77
N HIS A 88 10.15 2.82 -4.76
CA HIS A 88 10.14 4.19 -4.26
C HIS A 88 9.22 5.10 -5.08
N ASP A 89 9.24 5.00 -6.41
CA ASP A 89 8.35 5.74 -7.30
C ASP A 89 6.88 5.44 -7.01
N SER A 90 6.54 4.17 -6.76
CA SER A 90 5.17 3.75 -6.47
C SER A 90 4.70 4.30 -5.11
N ALA A 91 5.54 4.20 -4.08
CA ALA A 91 5.26 4.76 -2.76
C ALA A 91 5.09 6.30 -2.82
N MET A 92 5.98 7.00 -3.53
CA MET A 92 5.87 8.45 -3.74
C MET A 92 4.61 8.82 -4.53
N GLY A 93 4.27 8.04 -5.56
CA GLY A 93 3.06 8.21 -6.35
C GLY A 93 1.78 8.07 -5.51
N LEU A 94 1.74 7.14 -4.56
CA LEU A 94 0.63 7.01 -3.61
C LEU A 94 0.51 8.24 -2.71
N VAL A 95 1.61 8.75 -2.17
CA VAL A 95 1.61 9.97 -1.36
C VAL A 95 1.08 11.16 -2.16
N ASP A 96 1.58 11.36 -3.38
CA ASP A 96 1.15 12.44 -4.27
C ASP A 96 -0.35 12.36 -4.61
N ARG A 97 -0.86 11.16 -4.88
CA ARG A 97 -2.30 10.94 -5.11
C ARG A 97 -3.14 11.37 -3.91
N VAL A 98 -2.75 10.99 -2.70
CA VAL A 98 -3.48 11.34 -1.47
C VAL A 98 -3.45 12.85 -1.21
N LEU A 99 -2.30 13.50 -1.41
CA LEU A 99 -2.18 14.96 -1.32
C LEU A 99 -3.08 15.67 -2.34
N LYS A 100 -3.14 15.18 -3.58
CA LYS A 100 -3.99 15.75 -4.65
C LYS A 100 -5.48 15.63 -4.38
N ILE A 101 -5.91 14.64 -3.59
CA ILE A 101 -7.31 14.49 -3.16
C ILE A 101 -7.66 15.54 -2.07
N GLY A 102 -6.68 16.28 -1.56
CA GLY A 102 -6.90 17.32 -0.55
C GLY A 102 -6.80 16.82 0.89
N VAL A 103 -6.27 15.60 1.09
CA VAL A 103 -6.03 15.06 2.43
C VAL A 103 -4.82 15.75 3.06
N LEU A 104 -5.01 16.32 4.24
CA LEU A 104 -3.91 16.88 5.03
C LEU A 104 -3.07 15.75 5.64
N LEU A 105 -1.96 15.41 5.00
CA LEU A 105 -1.01 14.43 5.52
C LEU A 105 0.00 15.07 6.47
N THR A 106 0.03 14.60 7.71
CA THR A 106 0.99 15.03 8.74
C THR A 106 2.05 13.98 9.06
N GLU A 107 1.68 12.70 8.98
CA GLU A 107 2.54 11.56 9.31
C GLU A 107 2.43 10.48 8.22
N VAL A 108 3.57 10.02 7.71
CA VAL A 108 3.66 8.91 6.75
C VAL A 108 4.60 7.85 7.31
N TYR A 109 4.11 6.60 7.35
CA TYR A 109 4.82 5.41 7.79
C TYR A 109 4.94 4.48 6.58
N ILE A 110 6.14 3.97 6.31
CA ILE A 110 6.45 3.15 5.13
C ILE A 110 7.17 1.89 5.62
N ASP A 111 6.71 0.72 5.20
CA ASP A 111 7.46 -0.53 5.39
C ASP A 111 8.55 -0.67 4.32
N THR A 112 9.75 -1.14 4.70
CA THR A 112 10.96 -1.12 3.84
C THR A 112 11.70 -2.44 3.79
#